data_AF-T0QBP3-F1
#
_entry.id   AF-T0QBP3-F1
#
_cell.length_a   1.000
_cell.length_b   1.000
_cell.length_c   1.000
_cell.angle_alpha   90.00
_cell.angle_beta   90.00
_cell.angle_gamma   90.00
#
_symmetry.space_group_name_H-M   'P 1'
#
loop_
_entity.id
_entity.type
_entity.pdbx_description
1 polymer ?
#
loop_
_entity_poly.entity_id
_entity_poly.type
_entity_poly.pdbx_seq_one_letter_code
_entity_poly.pdbx_strand_id
1 'polypeptide(L)'
;MLKVASNNQCLDAYKDNADGKFKVHTYACDVTNSNQKWNFNPSTKTLEHATHAGQCLDADPTYADRHAQMWACTPNNVNQQWSIDAFSS
;
A
#
# COMPACT_ATOMS: atom_id res chain seq x y z
N MET A 1 8.51 6.82 -3.15
CA MET A 1 7.27 7.07 -2.39
C MET A 1 6.12 7.24 -3.36
N LEU A 2 4.95 6.72 -3.02
CA LEU A 2 3.72 6.90 -3.81
C LEU A 2 2.94 8.07 -3.22
N LYS A 3 2.83 9.16 -3.98
CA LYS A 3 2.13 10.39 -3.57
C LYS A 3 0.73 10.40 -4.17
N VAL A 4 -0.28 10.65 -3.35
CA VAL A 4 -1.68 10.74 -3.76
C VAL A 4 -1.96 12.14 -4.32
N ALA A 5 -2.51 12.19 -5.52
CA ALA A 5 -2.75 13.44 -6.24
C ALA A 5 -3.81 14.33 -5.57
N SER A 6 -4.82 13.75 -4.93
CA SER A 6 -5.97 14.48 -4.37
C SER A 6 -5.63 15.33 -3.14
N ASN A 7 -4.64 14.93 -2.34
CA ASN A 7 -4.31 15.60 -1.07
C ASN A 7 -2.80 15.80 -0.85
N ASN A 8 -1.96 15.48 -1.84
CA ASN A 8 -0.51 15.58 -1.78
C ASN A 8 0.18 14.79 -0.65
N GLN A 9 -0.51 13.85 -0.03
CA GLN A 9 0.02 12.96 1.00
C GLN A 9 0.60 11.68 0.39
N CYS A 10 1.34 10.92 1.18
CA CYS A 10 1.99 9.68 0.76
C CYS A 10 1.22 8.46 1.26
N LEU A 11 1.25 7.38 0.49
CA LEU A 11 0.72 6.07 0.88
C LEU A 11 1.53 5.53 2.06
N ASP A 12 0.90 5.43 3.22
CA ASP A 12 1.54 5.05 4.49
C ASP A 12 0.85 3.81 5.06
N ALA A 13 1.67 2.85 5.49
CA ALA A 13 1.26 1.60 6.07
C ALA A 13 1.66 1.55 7.54
N TYR A 14 0.68 1.55 8.44
CA TYR A 14 0.91 1.58 9.87
C TYR A 14 0.27 0.38 10.56
N LYS A 15 0.84 -0.03 11.69
CA LYS A 15 0.23 -1.01 12.57
C LYS A 15 -0.75 -0.27 13.49
N ASP A 16 -2.02 -0.61 13.39
CA ASP A 16 -3.05 -0.07 14.27
C ASP A 16 -2.89 -0.70 15.67
N ASN A 17 -2.80 0.15 16.69
CA ASN A 17 -2.59 -0.29 18.06
C ASN A 17 -3.85 -0.87 18.70
N ALA A 18 -5.04 -0.59 18.17
CA ALA A 18 -6.31 -1.07 18.72
C ALA A 18 -6.57 -2.54 18.40
N ASP A 19 -6.25 -2.99 17.19
CA ASP A 19 -6.48 -4.37 16.74
C ASP A 19 -5.20 -5.11 16.33
N GLY A 20 -4.04 -4.43 16.34
CA GLY A 20 -2.74 -5.00 15.99
C GLY A 20 -2.56 -5.29 14.50
N LYS A 21 -3.51 -4.88 13.65
CA LYS A 21 -3.48 -5.15 12.21
C LYS A 21 -2.77 -4.03 11.46
N PHE A 22 -2.21 -4.35 10.31
CA PHE A 22 -1.68 -3.35 9.41
C PHE A 22 -2.81 -2.69 8.62
N LYS A 23 -2.84 -1.36 8.62
CA LYS A 23 -3.80 -0.54 7.88
C LYS A 23 -3.04 0.40 6.96
N VAL A 24 -3.73 0.91 5.96
CA VAL A 24 -3.18 1.83 4.98
C VAL A 24 -3.97 3.12 5.04
N HIS A 25 -3.28 4.25 5.03
CA HIS A 25 -3.89 5.57 4.96
C HIS A 25 -2.99 6.54 4.16
N THR A 26 -3.43 7.78 4.02
CA THR A 26 -2.57 8.85 3.52
C THR A 26 -2.00 9.63 4.70
N TYR A 27 -0.70 9.90 4.65
CA TYR A 27 -0.01 10.67 5.68
C TYR A 27 0.95 11.69 5.09
N ALA A 28 1.36 12.69 5.87
CA ALA A 28 2.33 13.68 5.40
C ALA A 28 3.59 12.97 4.88
N CYS A 29 4.02 13.34 3.67
CA CYS A 29 5.17 12.72 3.02
C CYS A 29 6.45 12.99 3.80
N ASP A 30 7.16 11.93 4.18
CA ASP A 30 8.45 12.00 4.87
C ASP A 30 9.39 10.91 4.32
N VAL A 31 10.50 11.34 3.72
CA VAL A 31 11.52 10.45 3.12
C VAL A 31 12.18 9.53 4.15
N THR A 32 12.17 9.94 5.42
CA THR A 32 12.74 9.18 6.54
C THR A 32 11.75 8.17 7.11
N ASN A 33 10.45 8.37 6.88
CA ASN A 33 9.40 7.47 7.35
C ASN A 33 9.43 6.15 6.58
N SER A 34 9.76 5.06 7.28
CA SER A 34 9.80 3.71 6.72
C SER A 34 8.45 3.18 6.25
N ASN A 35 7.34 3.66 6.84
CA ASN A 35 5.98 3.21 6.53
C ASN A 35 5.51 3.66 5.14
N GLN A 36 6.24 4.57 4.50
CA GLN A 36 5.91 5.15 3.19
C GLN A 36 6.75 4.54 2.05
N LYS A 37 7.48 3.47 2.35
CA LYS A 37 8.41 2.83 1.42
C LYS A 37 7.80 1.55 0.88
N TRP A 38 7.59 1.53 -0.42
CA TRP A 38 6.97 0.43 -1.16
C TRP A 38 7.85 0.01 -2.33
N ASN A 39 7.99 -1.29 -2.53
CA ASN A 39 8.71 -1.92 -3.62
C ASN A 39 7.68 -2.43 -4.63
N PHE A 40 7.64 -1.83 -5.82
CA PHE A 40 6.82 -2.35 -6.91
C PHE A 40 7.59 -3.40 -7.70
N ASN A 41 7.00 -4.59 -7.84
CA ASN A 41 7.52 -5.62 -8.73
C ASN A 41 6.71 -5.60 -10.04
N PRO A 42 7.29 -5.19 -11.18
CA PRO A 42 6.56 -5.08 -12.44
C PRO A 42 6.15 -6.44 -13.04
N SER A 43 6.86 -7.53 -12.68
CA SER A 43 6.55 -8.88 -13.18
C SER A 43 5.31 -9.46 -12.51
N THR A 44 5.17 -9.28 -11.19
CA THR A 44 4.02 -9.76 -10.42
C THR A 44 2.93 -8.71 -10.24
N LYS A 45 3.23 -7.45 -10.58
CA LYS A 45 2.40 -6.25 -10.36
C LYS A 45 2.06 -5.99 -8.89
N THR A 46 2.88 -6.47 -7.97
CA THR A 46 2.65 -6.33 -6.53
C THR A 46 3.39 -5.14 -5.94
N LEU A 47 2.78 -4.48 -4.95
CA LEU A 47 3.40 -3.47 -4.12
C LEU A 47 3.70 -4.07 -2.75
N GLU A 48 4.96 -4.47 -2.53
CA GLU A 48 5.42 -5.01 -1.25
C GLU A 48 5.95 -3.90 -0.34
N HIS A 49 5.69 -3.98 0.96
CA HIS A 49 6.20 -3.01 1.92
C HIS A 49 7.71 -3.19 2.14
N ALA A 50 8.49 -2.11 2.06
CA ALA A 50 9.94 -2.21 2.05
C ALA A 50 10.56 -2.63 3.39
N THR A 51 9.85 -2.42 4.52
CA THR A 51 10.33 -2.84 5.85
C THR A 51 9.56 -4.02 6.44
N HIS A 52 8.41 -4.38 5.85
CA HIS A 52 7.59 -5.49 6.30
C HIS A 52 7.56 -6.54 5.18
N ALA A 53 8.68 -7.26 5.06
CA ALA A 53 8.86 -8.27 4.02
C ALA A 53 7.73 -9.30 4.03
N GLY A 54 7.26 -9.67 2.84
CA GLY A 54 6.12 -10.56 2.64
C GLY A 54 4.75 -9.91 2.87
N GLN A 55 4.67 -8.60 3.11
CA GLN A 55 3.40 -7.87 3.19
C GLN A 55 3.18 -7.01 1.93
N CYS A 56 2.06 -7.23 1.25
CA CYS A 56 1.67 -6.56 0.03
C CYS A 56 0.45 -5.67 0.24
N LEU A 57 0.35 -4.60 -0.55
CA LEU A 57 -0.86 -3.80 -0.67
C LEU A 57 -1.97 -4.65 -1.30
N ASP A 58 -3.08 -4.77 -0.60
CA ASP A 58 -4.22 -5.62 -0.94
C ASP A 58 -5.51 -4.79 -0.87
N ALA A 59 -6.35 -4.91 -1.89
CA ALA A 59 -7.69 -4.31 -1.89
C ALA A 59 -8.74 -5.42 -2.08
N ASP A 60 -9.25 -5.92 -0.96
CA ASP A 60 -10.30 -6.92 -0.95
C ASP A 60 -11.68 -6.26 -1.24
N PRO A 61 -12.33 -6.59 -2.36
CA PRO A 61 -13.61 -5.99 -2.73
C PRO A 61 -14.78 -6.43 -1.83
N THR A 62 -14.58 -7.40 -0.93
CA THR A 62 -15.60 -7.87 0.00
C THR A 62 -15.77 -6.96 1.21
N TYR A 63 -14.81 -6.06 1.48
CA TYR A 63 -15.00 -5.01 2.48
C TYR A 63 -16.07 -4.01 2.04
N ALA A 64 -17.03 -3.73 2.93
CA ALA A 64 -18.14 -2.83 2.64
C ALA A 64 -17.69 -1.40 2.29
N ASP A 65 -16.62 -0.93 2.91
CA ASP A 65 -15.98 0.36 2.68
C ASP A 65 -14.85 0.31 1.63
N ARG A 66 -14.54 -0.88 1.10
CA ARG A 66 -13.54 -1.11 0.03
C ARG A 66 -12.16 -0.51 0.33
N HIS A 67 -11.78 -0.48 1.61
CA HIS A 67 -10.47 0.04 2.01
C HIS A 67 -9.35 -0.89 1.53
N ALA A 68 -8.16 -0.31 1.32
CA ALA A 68 -6.94 -1.07 1.11
C ALA A 68 -6.32 -1.45 2.47
N GLN A 69 -5.64 -2.59 2.51
CA GLN A 69 -4.94 -3.10 3.68
C GLN A 69 -3.56 -3.62 3.29
N MET A 70 -2.77 -4.02 4.28
CA MET A 70 -1.64 -4.91 4.04
C MET A 70 -2.08 -6.36 4.29
N TRP A 71 -1.66 -7.25 3.42
CA TRP A 71 -1.88 -8.68 3.58
C TRP A 71 -0.64 -9.47 3.18
N ALA A 72 -0.58 -10.74 3.56
CA ALA A 72 0.47 -11.63 3.09
C ALA A 72 0.49 -11.64 1.54
N CYS A 73 1.67 -11.42 0.96
CA CYS A 73 1.88 -11.46 -0.48
C CYS A 73 1.50 -12.85 -1.01
N THR A 74 0.49 -12.90 -1.88
CA THR A 74 -0.04 -14.15 -2.43
C THR A 74 0.17 -14.17 -3.94
N PRO A 75 0.88 -15.18 -4.50
CA PRO A 75 1.08 -15.28 -5.94
C PRO A 75 -0.25 -15.30 -6.71
N ASN A 76 -0.33 -14.53 -7.80
CA ASN A 76 -1.50 -14.43 -8.67
C ASN A 76 -2.79 -13.95 -7.98
N ASN A 77 -2.69 -13.31 -6.80
CA ASN A 77 -3.84 -12.66 -6.17
C ASN A 77 -4.15 -11.34 -6.90
N VAL A 78 -5.28 -11.31 -7.60
CA VAL A 78 -5.74 -10.12 -8.35
C VAL A 78 -6.00 -8.91 -7.47
N ASN A 79 -6.30 -9.10 -6.18
CA ASN A 79 -6.49 -8.02 -5.21
C ASN A 79 -5.17 -7.32 -4.85
N GLN A 80 -4.03 -7.91 -5.20
CA GLN A 80 -2.69 -7.40 -4.92
C GLN A 80 -1.96 -6.93 -6.19
N GLN A 81 -2.67 -6.87 -7.33
CA GLN A 81 -2.11 -6.46 -8.60
C GLN A 81 -2.48 -5.01 -8.92
N TRP A 82 -1.46 -4.18 -9.11
CA TRP A 82 -1.60 -2.74 -9.29
C TRP A 82 -0.99 -2.31 -10.63
N SER A 83 -1.65 -1.36 -11.29
CA SER A 83 -1.04 -0.60 -12.39
C SER A 83 -0.57 0.73 -11.83
N ILE A 84 0.67 1.12 -12.14
CA ILE A 84 1.26 2.38 -11.69
C ILE A 84 1.45 3.25 -12.92
N ASP A 85 0.70 4.34 -12.96
CA ASP A 85 0.79 5.34 -14.01
C ASP A 85 1.36 6.64 -13.45
N ALA A 86 2.13 7.35 -14.27
CA ALA A 86 2.56 8.70 -13.93
C ALA A 86 1.35 9.63 -14.00
N PHE A 87 1.03 10.30 -12.90
CA PHE A 87 0.00 11.32 -12.88
C PHE A 87 0.51 12.58 -13.58
N SER A 88 -0.06 12.92 -14.73
CA SER A 88 0.12 14.21 -15.41
C SER A 88 -1.12 15.08 -15.17
N SER A 89 -0.92 16.23 -14.52
CA SER A 89 -1.95 17.25 -14.30
C SER A 89 -2.29 18.03 -15.55
#